data_AF-X1J1M0-F1
#
_entry.id   AF-X1J1M0-F1
#
_cell.length_a   1.000
_cell.length_b   1.000
_cell.length_c   1.000
_cell.angle_alpha   90.00
_cell.angle_beta   90.00
_cell.angle_gamma   90.00
#
_symmetry.space_group_name_H-M   'P 1'
#
loop_
_entity.id
_entity.type
_entity.pdbx_description
1 polymer ?
#
loop_
_entity_poly.entity_id
_entity_poly.type
_entity_poly.pdbx_seq_one_letter_code
_entity_poly.pdbx_strand_id
1 'polypeptide(L)'
;KVYPGVQNFRLTDYTVRILDAHLATEAVTRVLVETSDGHDTWTTVGASQNIIEASWQAVKDSVDFGLMRSGVEAPVASEAERPAAS
;
A
#
# COMPACT_ATOMS: atom_id res chain seq x y z
N LYS A 1 17.60 13.88 1.02
CA LYS A 1 16.55 12.83 0.89
C LYS A 1 15.24 13.43 1.43
N VAL A 2 14.13 13.29 0.71
CA VAL A 2 12.87 14.00 1.00
C VAL A 2 12.10 13.38 2.19
N TYR A 3 12.25 12.07 2.44
CA TYR A 3 11.65 11.41 3.60
C TYR A 3 12.69 10.53 4.33
N PRO A 4 13.42 11.05 5.34
CA PRO A 4 14.39 10.26 6.08
C PRO A 4 13.74 9.14 6.92
N GLY A 5 12.50 9.34 7.39
CA GLY A 5 11.76 8.37 8.22
C GLY A 5 11.53 7.01 7.56
N VAL A 6 11.40 6.96 6.23
CA VAL A 6 11.21 5.71 5.46
C VAL A 6 12.40 4.75 5.62
N GLN A 7 13.59 5.24 5.95
CA GLN A 7 14.77 4.38 6.11
C GLN A 7 14.63 3.35 7.23
N ASN A 8 13.74 3.58 8.18
CA ASN A 8 13.49 2.66 9.29
C ASN A 8 12.43 1.61 8.94
N PHE A 9 11.67 1.80 7.85
CA PHE A 9 10.62 0.86 7.48
C PHE A 9 11.24 -0.45 6.98
N ARG A 10 10.70 -1.57 7.46
CA ARG A 10 11.08 -2.92 7.11
C ARG A 10 9.82 -3.71 6.82
N LEU A 11 9.79 -4.36 5.66
CA LEU A 11 8.77 -5.35 5.36
C LEU A 11 9.06 -6.60 6.21
N THR A 12 8.16 -6.96 7.11
CA THR A 12 8.33 -8.05 8.08
C THR A 12 7.58 -9.31 7.68
N ASP A 13 6.45 -9.18 6.98
CA ASP A 13 5.71 -10.31 6.42
C ASP A 13 5.13 -9.99 5.04
N TYR A 14 5.02 -11.02 4.21
CA TYR A 14 4.44 -10.97 2.87
C TYR A 14 3.57 -12.20 2.64
N THR A 15 2.26 -12.03 2.71
CA THR A 15 1.30 -13.13 2.59
C THR A 15 0.40 -12.93 1.37
N VAL A 16 0.33 -13.95 0.51
CA VAL A 16 -0.53 -13.96 -0.69
C VAL A 16 -1.72 -14.90 -0.47
N ARG A 17 -2.91 -14.45 -0.87
CA ARG A 17 -4.14 -15.25 -0.89
C ARG A 17 -4.83 -15.11 -2.23
N ILE A 18 -5.19 -16.23 -2.85
CA ILE A 18 -6.00 -16.25 -4.07
C ILE A 18 -7.45 -16.45 -3.66
N LEU A 19 -8.29 -15.47 -3.99
CA LEU A 19 -9.73 -15.53 -3.84
C LEU A 19 -10.35 -16.06 -5.11
N ASP A 20 -11.40 -16.87 -4.96
CA ASP A 20 -12.18 -17.39 -6.08
C ASP A 20 -11.31 -18.07 -7.14
N ALA A 21 -10.35 -18.90 -6.70
CA ALA A 21 -9.40 -19.61 -7.56
C ALA A 21 -10.09 -20.46 -8.66
N HIS A 22 -11.38 -20.77 -8.49
CA HIS A 22 -12.21 -21.48 -9.46
C HIS A 22 -12.59 -20.64 -10.69
N LEU A 23 -12.47 -19.30 -10.62
CA LEU A 23 -12.73 -18.38 -11.73
C LEU A 23 -11.51 -18.21 -12.66
N ALA A 24 -10.46 -19.01 -12.47
CA ALA A 24 -9.24 -19.04 -13.30
C ALA A 24 -8.64 -17.65 -13.55
N THR A 25 -8.80 -17.08 -14.74
CA THR A 25 -8.23 -15.78 -15.13
C THR A 25 -8.87 -14.59 -14.41
N GLU A 26 -10.07 -14.78 -13.84
CA GLU A 26 -10.76 -13.73 -13.09
C GLU A 26 -10.46 -13.78 -11.59
N ALA A 27 -9.69 -14.79 -11.12
CA ALA A 27 -9.36 -14.95 -9.72
C ALA A 27 -8.64 -13.71 -9.17
N VAL A 28 -9.09 -13.23 -8.02
CA VAL A 28 -8.53 -12.03 -7.39
C VAL A 28 -7.39 -12.45 -6.46
N THR A 29 -6.20 -11.92 -6.72
CA THR A 29 -5.05 -12.05 -5.83
C THR A 29 -5.08 -10.95 -4.78
N ARG A 30 -5.07 -11.35 -3.51
CA ARG A 30 -4.93 -10.45 -2.36
C ARG A 30 -3.53 -10.61 -1.76
N VAL A 31 -2.83 -9.49 -1.61
CA VAL A 31 -1.49 -9.43 -1.00
C VAL A 31 -1.61 -8.65 0.29
N LEU A 32 -1.16 -9.25 1.39
CA LEU A 32 -1.01 -8.60 2.68
C LEU A 32 0.47 -8.33 2.90
N VAL A 33 0.79 -7.10 3.28
CA VAL A 33 2.14 -6.67 3.64
C VAL A 33 2.12 -6.20 5.07
N GLU A 34 2.98 -6.77 5.90
CA GLU A 34 3.28 -6.22 7.22
C GLU A 34 4.56 -5.39 7.15
N THR A 35 4.55 -4.23 7.78
CA THR A 35 5.68 -3.32 7.85
C THR A 35 5.90 -2.86 9.27
N SER A 36 7.16 -2.77 9.67
CA SER A 36 7.59 -2.22 10.96
C SER A 36 8.55 -1.05 10.77
N ASP A 37 8.49 -0.06 11.64
CA ASP A 37 9.50 0.99 11.79
C ASP A 37 10.52 0.71 12.92
N GLY A 38 10.45 -0.49 13.53
CA GLY A 38 11.25 -0.90 14.68
C GLY A 38 10.60 -0.62 16.04
N HIS A 39 9.53 0.19 16.09
CA HIS A 39 8.75 0.44 17.30
C HIS A 39 7.36 -0.15 17.21
N ASP A 40 6.73 0.03 16.05
CA ASP A 40 5.38 -0.40 15.79
C ASP A 40 5.30 -1.20 14.50
N THR A 41 4.17 -1.89 14.32
CA THR A 41 3.84 -2.63 13.11
C THR A 41 2.50 -2.19 12.56
N TRP A 42 2.34 -2.31 11.24
CA TRP A 42 1.06 -2.14 10.57
C TRP A 42 0.96 -3.07 9.37
N THR A 43 -0.27 -3.33 8.96
CA THR A 43 -0.57 -4.21 7.83
C THR A 43 -1.39 -3.45 6.80
N THR A 44 -1.02 -3.60 5.54
CA THR A 44 -1.79 -3.11 4.40
C THR A 44 -2.17 -4.26 3.47
N VAL A 45 -3.15 -3.99 2.62
CA VAL A 45 -3.69 -4.98 1.70
C VAL A 45 -3.82 -4.38 0.30
N GLY A 46 -3.35 -5.11 -0.70
CA GLY A 46 -3.61 -4.84 -2.11
C GLY A 46 -4.40 -5.99 -2.72
N ALA A 47 -5.28 -5.70 -3.67
CA ALA A 47 -6.12 -6.70 -4.31
C ALA A 47 -6.25 -6.41 -5.80
N SER A 48 -5.82 -7.33 -6.64
CA SER A 48 -5.90 -7.24 -8.09
C SER A 48 -5.91 -8.65 -8.70
N GLN A 49 -6.40 -8.78 -9.93
CA GLN A 49 -6.22 -10.00 -10.73
C GLN A 49 -4.73 -10.23 -11.10
N ASN A 50 -3.89 -9.18 -10.99
CA ASN A 50 -2.45 -9.26 -11.20
C ASN A 50 -1.70 -9.16 -9.86
N ILE A 51 -0.87 -10.16 -9.57
CA ILE A 51 -0.06 -10.19 -8.34
C ILE A 51 0.85 -8.96 -8.21
N ILE A 52 1.45 -8.47 -9.30
CA ILE A 52 2.37 -7.33 -9.26
C ILE A 52 1.64 -6.05 -8.86
N GLU A 53 0.42 -5.86 -9.38
CA GLU A 53 -0.40 -4.71 -9.03
C GLU A 53 -0.88 -4.77 -7.58
N ALA A 54 -1.33 -5.95 -7.13
CA ALA A 54 -1.70 -6.17 -5.73
C ALA A 54 -0.51 -5.91 -4.79
N SER A 55 0.69 -6.36 -5.15
CA SER A 55 1.92 -6.08 -4.39
C SER A 55 2.24 -4.59 -4.34
N TRP A 56 2.17 -3.91 -5.49
CA TRP A 56 2.48 -2.48 -5.58
C TRP A 56 1.53 -1.64 -4.72
N GLN A 57 0.22 -1.92 -4.80
CA GLN A 57 -0.79 -1.26 -3.97
C GLN A 57 -0.50 -1.46 -2.49
N ALA A 58 -0.29 -2.71 -2.06
CA ALA A 58 -0.03 -3.02 -0.65
C ALA A 58 1.22 -2.28 -0.12
N VAL A 59 2.33 -2.31 -0.88
CA VAL A 59 3.58 -1.67 -0.46
C VAL A 59 3.47 -0.15 -0.48
N LYS A 60 2.89 0.45 -1.51
CA LYS A 60 2.67 1.89 -1.59
C LYS A 60 1.83 2.37 -0.41
N ASP A 61 0.70 1.70 -0.16
CA ASP A 61 -0.19 2.05 0.96
C ASP A 61 0.52 1.88 2.31
N SER A 62 1.40 0.88 2.45
CA SER A 62 2.20 0.71 3.67
C SER A 62 3.16 1.87 3.90
N VAL A 63 3.84 2.33 2.85
CA VAL A 63 4.75 3.48 2.94
C VAL A 63 3.97 4.77 3.24
N ASP A 64 2.86 4.99 2.54
CA ASP A 64 1.99 6.15 2.75
C ASP A 64 1.46 6.18 4.20
N PHE A 65 0.95 5.04 4.69
CA PHE A 65 0.46 4.91 6.06
C PHE A 65 1.58 5.13 7.10
N GLY A 66 2.76 4.53 6.90
CA GLY A 66 3.90 4.73 7.79
C GLY A 66 4.36 6.19 7.83
N LEU A 67 4.35 6.88 6.68
CA LEU A 67 4.69 8.29 6.59
C LEU A 67 3.68 9.17 7.34
N MET A 68 2.37 8.93 7.15
CA MET A 68 1.31 9.62 7.89
C MET A 68 1.46 9.44 9.40
N ARG A 69 1.80 8.22 9.84
CA ARG A 69 2.09 7.92 11.25
C ARG A 69 3.30 8.66 11.80
N SER A 70 4.32 8.89 10.96
CA SER A 70 5.50 9.69 11.33
C SER A 70 5.27 11.22 11.35
N GLY A 71 4.03 11.68 11.16
CA GLY A 71 3.68 13.09 11.15
C GLY A 71 3.98 13.80 9.82
N VAL A 72 4.25 13.05 8.74
CA VAL A 72 4.31 13.62 7.39
C VAL A 72 2.87 13.78 6.91
N GLU A 73 2.40 15.02 6.92
CA GLU A 73 1.09 15.36 6.38
C GLU A 73 1.10 15.09 4.87
N ALA A 74 0.06 14.41 4.38
CA ALA A 74 -0.08 14.19 2.95
C ALA A 74 -0.06 15.55 2.24
N PRO A 75 0.65 15.71 1.11
CA PRO A 75 0.56 16.94 0.35
C PRO A 75 -0.92 17.14 0.03
N VAL A 76 -1.50 18.24 0.52
CA VAL A 76 -2.84 18.65 0.16
C VAL A 76 -2.91 18.59 -1.38
N ALA A 77 -3.79 17.73 -1.90
CA ALA A 77 -3.99 17.65 -3.33
C ALA A 77 -4.26 19.07 -3.83
N SER A 78 -3.43 19.57 -4.73
CA SER A 78 -3.61 20.89 -5.31
C SER A 78 -5.02 20.97 -5.88
N GLU A 79 -5.77 22.01 -5.51
CA GLU A 79 -7.12 22.34 -6.01
C GLU A 79 -7.23 22.31 -7.56
N ALA A 80 -6.09 22.28 -8.27
CA ALA A 80 -5.96 22.24 -9.72
C ALA A 80 -6.39 20.91 -10.40
N GLU A 81 -6.61 19.82 -9.65
CA GLU A 81 -7.00 18.51 -10.23
C GLU A 81 -8.49 18.17 -10.12
N ARG A 82 -9.35 19.08 -9.66
CA ARG A 82 -10.80 18.88 -9.78
C ARG A 82 -11.17 19.00 -11.26
N PRO A 83 -11.63 17.94 -11.95
CA PRO A 83 -12.19 18.13 -13.27
C PRO A 83 -13.40 19.06 -13.10
N ALA A 84 -13.44 20.12 -13.91
CA ALA A 84 -14.60 20.97 -14.00
C ALA A 84 -15.79 20.07 -14.33
N ALA A 85 -16.67 19.87 -13.35
CA ALA A 85 -17.97 19.31 -13.61
C ALA A 85 -18.64 20.23 -14.64
N SER A 86 -18.90 19.70 -15.83
CA SER A 86 -19.76 20.28 -16.85
C SER A 86 -20.71 19.19 -17.32
#